data_AF-A0A8J6GGY4-F1
#
_entry.id   AF-A0A8J6GGY4-F1
#
_cell.length_a   1.000
_cell.length_b   1.000
_cell.length_c   1.000
_cell.angle_alpha   90.00
_cell.angle_beta   90.00
_cell.angle_gamma   90.00
#
_symmetry.space_group_name_H-M   'P 1'
#
loop_
_entity.id
_entity.type
_entity.pdbx_description
1 polymer ?
#
loop_
_entity_poly.entity_id
_entity_poly.type
_entity_poly.pdbx_seq_one_letter_code
_entity_poly.pdbx_strand_id
1 'polypeptide(L)'
;MGLGPAKQCPLREFLTVYIKNIFLNQVLAEINKEIEGVTKTADPLKILANADTMKVLGVQRPLLQSTIIVEKTVQDLMNLMHDLSAYSDQFLNMVCVKLQEYKDTCSSAYRSIVQSEEKLVISASWAKDDDISRLLKSLPNWTNMAQPKQLRPKREEEEDFIRAAFGKESEVLIGNLGDKLIPPQDILRDVSDLKALANMHESLEWLAGRTKSAFANLSTSQMLSPAQESHVNMDLPPVSEQIMQTLSELAKSFHDMADRCLLVLHLEVRVHCFHYLIPLAKEGNYAIVANVESMDYDPLVVKLNNDISAMEEAMSASLQQHKFQYIFEGQSLPLCLGAGGYF
;
A
#
# COMPACT_ATOMS: atom_id res chain seq x y z
N MET A 1 -62.58 6.62 -9.61
CA MET A 1 -62.19 5.48 -8.75
C MET A 1 -60.77 5.73 -8.29
N GLY A 2 -60.59 6.22 -7.07
CA GLY A 2 -59.26 6.46 -6.50
C GLY A 2 -58.69 5.17 -5.94
N LEU A 3 -57.52 4.76 -6.41
CA LEU A 3 -56.72 3.71 -5.79
C LEU A 3 -56.26 4.21 -4.40
N GLY A 4 -56.84 3.67 -3.34
CA GLY A 4 -56.39 3.93 -1.97
C GLY A 4 -54.99 3.36 -1.70
N PRO A 5 -54.28 3.83 -0.66
CA PRO A 5 -52.95 3.35 -0.34
C PRO A 5 -53.00 1.84 -0.09
N ALA A 6 -52.26 1.07 -0.88
CA ALA A 6 -52.21 -0.38 -0.76
C ALA A 6 -51.84 -0.76 0.67
N LYS A 7 -52.78 -1.37 1.41
CA LYS A 7 -52.52 -1.93 2.75
C LYS A 7 -51.36 -2.92 2.60
N GLN A 8 -50.22 -2.62 3.23
CA GLN A 8 -49.07 -3.52 3.24
C GLN A 8 -49.52 -4.84 3.92
N CYS A 9 -49.20 -6.00 3.32
CA CYS A 9 -49.63 -7.26 3.90
C CYS A 9 -48.83 -7.56 5.19
N PRO A 10 -49.43 -8.20 6.21
CA PRO A 10 -48.75 -8.47 7.49
C PRO A 10 -47.42 -9.22 7.35
N LEU A 11 -47.31 -10.09 6.35
CA LEU A 11 -46.06 -10.79 6.05
C LEU A 11 -44.95 -9.82 5.61
N ARG A 12 -45.27 -8.82 4.78
CA ARG A 12 -44.30 -7.81 4.33
C ARG A 12 -43.82 -6.95 5.50
N GLU A 13 -44.72 -6.58 6.40
CA GLU A 13 -44.38 -5.84 7.62
C GLU A 13 -43.47 -6.67 8.54
N PHE A 14 -43.85 -7.94 8.80
CA PHE A 14 -43.02 -8.87 9.56
C PHE A 14 -41.62 -9.06 8.96
N LEU A 15 -41.53 -9.32 7.65
CA LEU A 15 -40.24 -9.48 6.96
C LEU A 15 -39.39 -8.22 7.03
N THR A 16 -39.99 -7.03 6.87
CA THR A 16 -39.28 -5.76 6.96
C THR A 16 -38.70 -5.54 8.37
N VAL A 17 -39.50 -5.82 9.40
CA VAL A 17 -39.06 -5.72 10.80
C VAL A 17 -37.96 -6.74 11.10
N TYR A 18 -38.12 -7.99 10.64
CA TYR A 18 -37.12 -9.04 10.83
C TYR A 18 -35.79 -8.69 10.16
N ILE A 19 -35.81 -8.23 8.90
CA ILE A 19 -34.58 -7.89 8.18
C ILE A 19 -33.86 -6.74 8.89
N LYS A 20 -34.56 -5.65 9.20
CA LYS A 20 -33.97 -4.46 9.83
C LYS A 20 -33.43 -4.74 11.23
N ASN A 21 -34.18 -5.46 12.06
CA ASN A 21 -33.89 -5.53 13.49
C ASN A 21 -33.12 -6.80 13.89
N ILE A 22 -33.15 -7.84 13.07
CA ILE A 22 -32.55 -9.14 13.41
C ILE A 22 -31.48 -9.52 12.39
N PHE A 23 -31.85 -9.69 11.12
CA PHE A 23 -30.94 -10.22 10.11
C PHE A 23 -29.70 -9.34 9.90
N LEU A 24 -29.88 -8.03 9.71
CA LEU A 24 -28.76 -7.11 9.49
C LEU A 24 -27.80 -7.07 10.69
N ASN A 25 -28.34 -7.15 11.91
CA ASN A 25 -27.54 -7.20 13.14
C ASN A 25 -26.76 -8.52 13.26
N GLN A 26 -27.35 -9.64 12.84
CA GLN A 26 -26.68 -10.94 12.81
C GLN A 26 -25.53 -10.93 11.80
N VAL A 27 -25.78 -10.45 10.57
CA VAL A 27 -24.75 -10.30 9.52
C VAL A 27 -23.59 -9.45 10.04
N LEU A 28 -23.89 -8.30 10.64
CA LEU A 28 -22.86 -7.42 11.20
C LEU A 28 -22.06 -8.10 12.32
N ALA A 29 -22.72 -8.85 13.20
CA ALA A 29 -22.06 -9.56 14.29
C ALA A 29 -21.14 -10.69 13.80
N GLU A 30 -21.57 -11.46 12.80
CA GLU A 30 -20.78 -12.54 12.19
C GLU A 30 -19.55 -11.98 11.48
N ILE A 31 -19.73 -10.94 10.69
CA ILE A 31 -18.65 -10.26 9.97
C ILE A 31 -17.62 -9.67 10.95
N ASN A 32 -18.08 -8.99 12.01
CA ASN A 32 -17.19 -8.43 13.02
C ASN A 32 -16.33 -9.52 13.67
N LYS A 33 -16.93 -10.68 13.96
CA LYS A 33 -16.22 -11.81 14.55
C LYS A 33 -15.11 -12.33 13.62
N GLU A 34 -15.34 -12.41 12.31
CA GLU A 34 -14.34 -12.88 11.34
C GLU A 34 -13.18 -11.90 11.19
N ILE A 35 -13.48 -10.59 11.06
CA ILE A 35 -12.45 -9.56 10.91
C ILE A 35 -11.63 -9.39 12.20
N GLU A 36 -12.28 -9.31 13.36
CA GLU A 36 -11.59 -9.13 14.64
C GLU A 36 -10.61 -10.28 14.93
N GLY A 37 -10.92 -11.50 14.49
CA GLY A 37 -10.06 -12.66 14.63
C GLY A 37 -8.71 -12.52 13.93
N VAL A 38 -8.58 -11.64 12.93
CA VAL A 38 -7.35 -11.44 12.17
C VAL A 38 -6.74 -10.05 12.32
N THR A 39 -7.53 -9.03 12.67
CA THR A 39 -7.03 -7.65 12.84
C THR A 39 -6.57 -7.34 14.26
N LYS A 40 -7.14 -7.97 15.30
CA LYS A 40 -6.76 -7.75 16.71
C LYS A 40 -5.64 -8.69 17.20
N THR A 41 -4.89 -9.28 16.28
CA THR A 41 -3.71 -10.09 16.61
C THR A 41 -2.53 -9.18 16.96
N ALA A 42 -1.49 -9.71 17.63
CA ALA A 42 -0.36 -8.90 18.07
C ALA A 42 0.48 -8.35 16.92
N ASP A 43 0.55 -9.06 15.79
CA ASP A 43 1.32 -8.63 14.61
C ASP A 43 0.56 -8.97 13.30
N PRO A 44 -0.51 -8.23 12.98
CA PRO A 44 -1.39 -8.54 11.86
C PRO A 44 -0.71 -8.38 10.49
N LEU A 45 0.39 -7.62 10.42
CA LEU A 45 1.16 -7.43 9.18
C LEU A 45 2.12 -8.59 8.86
N LYS A 46 2.34 -9.53 9.80
CA LYS A 46 3.21 -10.69 9.58
C LYS A 46 2.46 -11.97 9.24
N ILE A 47 1.12 -11.95 9.27
CA ILE A 47 0.29 -13.10 8.92
C ILE A 47 -0.06 -13.04 7.43
N LEU A 48 0.55 -13.93 6.65
CA LEU A 48 0.37 -14.02 5.20
C LEU A 48 -0.64 -15.11 4.82
N ALA A 49 -1.34 -14.86 3.72
CA ALA A 49 -2.21 -15.85 3.11
C ALA A 49 -1.41 -17.07 2.62
N ASN A 50 -2.02 -18.25 2.71
CA ASN A 50 -1.39 -19.49 2.27
C ASN A 50 -1.28 -19.58 0.74
N ALA A 51 -0.41 -20.50 0.27
CA ALA A 51 -0.13 -20.67 -1.15
C ALA A 51 -1.37 -21.03 -2.00
N ASP A 52 -2.28 -21.83 -1.45
CA ASP A 52 -3.52 -22.22 -2.15
C ASP A 52 -4.43 -21.01 -2.39
N THR A 53 -4.58 -20.15 -1.37
CA THR A 53 -5.36 -18.90 -1.48
C THR A 53 -4.75 -17.98 -2.54
N MET A 54 -3.42 -17.80 -2.52
CA MET A 54 -2.74 -16.97 -3.52
C MET A 54 -2.94 -17.49 -4.95
N LYS A 55 -2.89 -18.82 -5.13
CA LYS A 55 -3.12 -19.47 -6.43
C LYS A 55 -4.54 -19.24 -6.94
N VAL A 56 -5.55 -19.36 -6.06
CA VAL A 56 -6.95 -19.11 -6.40
C VAL A 56 -7.17 -17.65 -6.80
N LEU A 57 -6.53 -16.72 -6.11
CA LEU A 57 -6.62 -15.28 -6.39
C LEU A 57 -5.77 -14.84 -7.59
N GLY A 58 -4.94 -15.71 -8.14
CA GLY A 58 -4.06 -15.40 -9.28
C GLY A 58 -2.97 -14.38 -8.95
N VAL A 59 -2.60 -14.23 -7.67
CA VAL A 59 -1.60 -13.26 -7.22
C VAL A 59 -0.21 -13.90 -7.14
N GLN A 60 0.82 -13.17 -7.55
CA GLN A 60 2.19 -13.68 -7.62
C GLN A 60 3.04 -13.38 -6.38
N ARG A 61 2.52 -12.57 -5.46
CA ARG A 61 3.22 -12.13 -4.26
C ARG A 61 2.36 -12.27 -3.01
N PRO A 62 2.98 -12.47 -1.83
CA PRO A 62 2.25 -12.68 -0.60
C PRO A 62 1.36 -11.51 -0.24
N LEU A 63 0.10 -11.82 0.08
CA LEU A 63 -0.85 -10.87 0.62
C LEU A 63 -1.09 -11.16 2.10
N LEU A 64 -1.41 -10.12 2.86
CA LEU A 64 -1.81 -10.23 4.26
C LEU A 64 -3.14 -10.99 4.36
N GLN A 65 -3.22 -11.92 5.29
CA GLN A 65 -4.44 -12.69 5.54
C GLN A 65 -5.62 -11.79 5.91
N SER A 66 -5.37 -10.73 6.68
CA SER A 66 -6.37 -9.73 7.06
C SER A 66 -6.97 -9.01 5.85
N THR A 67 -6.14 -8.65 4.86
CA THR A 67 -6.60 -8.03 3.60
C THR A 67 -7.55 -8.95 2.83
N ILE A 68 -7.21 -10.25 2.73
CA ILE A 68 -8.05 -11.22 2.02
C ILE A 68 -9.42 -11.36 2.70
N ILE A 69 -9.43 -11.42 4.02
CA ILE A 69 -10.68 -11.55 4.78
C ILE A 69 -11.54 -10.29 4.61
N VAL A 70 -10.95 -9.10 4.71
CA VAL A 70 -11.67 -7.85 4.50
C VAL A 70 -12.25 -7.76 3.08
N GLU A 71 -11.48 -8.14 2.05
CA GLU A 71 -11.97 -8.15 0.68
C GLU A 71 -13.13 -9.13 0.49
N LYS A 72 -13.02 -10.34 1.03
CA LYS A 72 -14.08 -11.35 1.00
C LYS A 72 -15.34 -10.84 1.70
N THR A 73 -15.20 -10.25 2.90
CA THR A 73 -16.33 -9.63 3.62
C THR A 73 -17.01 -8.56 2.78
N VAL A 74 -16.23 -7.70 2.10
CA VAL A 74 -16.79 -6.68 1.21
C VAL A 74 -17.57 -7.33 0.06
N GLN A 75 -17.04 -8.38 -0.54
CA GLN A 75 -17.72 -9.11 -1.61
C GLN A 75 -19.02 -9.78 -1.11
N ASP A 76 -19.01 -10.39 0.07
CA ASP A 76 -20.17 -11.04 0.67
C ASP A 76 -21.28 -10.00 0.99
N LEU A 77 -20.91 -8.84 1.53
CA LEU A 77 -21.84 -7.72 1.76
C LEU A 77 -22.41 -7.16 0.45
N MET A 78 -21.60 -7.08 -0.60
CA MET A 78 -22.03 -6.64 -1.93
C MET A 78 -23.00 -7.65 -2.57
N ASN A 79 -22.77 -8.95 -2.39
CA ASN A 79 -23.69 -9.99 -2.85
C ASN A 79 -25.04 -9.90 -2.11
N LEU A 80 -25.02 -9.77 -0.78
CA LEU A 80 -26.23 -9.55 0.02
C LEU A 80 -26.97 -8.27 -0.37
N MET A 81 -26.23 -7.21 -0.72
CA MET A 81 -26.79 -5.97 -1.24
C MET A 81 -27.56 -6.20 -2.55
N HIS A 82 -27.04 -7.04 -3.46
CA HIS A 82 -27.75 -7.41 -4.68
C HIS A 82 -29.00 -8.26 -4.41
N ASP A 83 -28.90 -9.24 -3.50
CA ASP A 83 -30.02 -10.12 -3.13
C ASP A 83 -31.16 -9.36 -2.40
N LEU A 84 -30.79 -8.33 -1.61
CA LEU A 84 -31.69 -7.52 -0.78
C LEU A 84 -31.57 -6.03 -1.16
N SER A 85 -31.75 -5.71 -2.44
CA SER A 85 -31.57 -4.37 -3.01
C SER A 85 -32.29 -3.23 -2.29
N ALA A 86 -33.45 -3.49 -1.67
CA ALA A 86 -34.17 -2.50 -0.85
C ALA A 86 -33.41 -2.02 0.40
N TYR A 87 -32.33 -2.72 0.77
CA TYR A 87 -31.47 -2.43 1.91
C TYR A 87 -30.04 -2.05 1.46
N SER A 88 -29.86 -1.67 0.19
CA SER A 88 -28.54 -1.41 -0.40
C SER A 88 -27.67 -0.45 0.41
N ASP A 89 -28.23 0.70 0.80
CA ASP A 89 -27.53 1.69 1.62
C ASP A 89 -27.05 1.12 2.96
N GLN A 90 -27.80 0.21 3.58
CA GLN A 90 -27.39 -0.41 4.86
C GLN A 90 -26.17 -1.30 4.66
N PHE A 91 -26.16 -2.14 3.63
CA PHE A 91 -25.00 -2.98 3.30
C PHE A 91 -23.78 -2.16 2.87
N LEU A 92 -23.97 -1.13 2.06
CA LEU A 92 -22.85 -0.27 1.64
C LEU A 92 -22.29 0.57 2.79
N ASN A 93 -23.12 0.99 3.75
CA ASN A 93 -22.63 1.59 4.99
C ASN A 93 -21.81 0.58 5.81
N MET A 94 -22.23 -0.69 5.89
CA MET A 94 -21.41 -1.74 6.52
C MET A 94 -20.06 -1.89 5.82
N VAL A 95 -20.03 -1.88 4.48
CA VAL A 95 -18.78 -1.89 3.69
C VAL A 95 -17.90 -0.70 4.05
N CYS A 96 -18.45 0.52 4.10
CA CYS A 96 -17.70 1.72 4.50
C CYS A 96 -17.06 1.55 5.88
N VAL A 97 -17.83 1.09 6.87
CA VAL A 97 -17.35 0.87 8.24
C VAL A 97 -16.23 -0.17 8.26
N LYS A 98 -16.39 -1.31 7.59
CA LYS A 98 -15.36 -2.36 7.57
C LYS A 98 -14.06 -1.91 6.90
N LEU A 99 -14.15 -1.20 5.78
CA LEU A 99 -12.99 -0.64 5.10
C LEU A 99 -12.29 0.43 5.96
N GLN A 100 -13.06 1.29 6.64
CA GLN A 100 -12.50 2.31 7.52
C GLN A 100 -11.78 1.69 8.74
N GLU A 101 -12.37 0.71 9.41
CA GLU A 101 -11.72 -0.02 10.51
C GLU A 101 -10.42 -0.71 10.06
N TYR A 102 -10.42 -1.29 8.85
CA TYR A 102 -9.22 -1.93 8.31
C TYR A 102 -8.12 -0.90 8.01
N LYS A 103 -8.47 0.23 7.40
CA LYS A 103 -7.56 1.35 7.19
C LYS A 103 -6.94 1.85 8.49
N ASP A 104 -7.71 1.95 9.57
CA ASP A 104 -7.20 2.38 10.87
C ASP A 104 -6.24 1.35 11.48
N THR A 105 -6.56 0.06 11.34
CA THR A 105 -5.67 -1.05 11.73
C THR A 105 -4.34 -0.97 10.98
N CYS A 106 -4.38 -0.85 9.65
CA CYS A 106 -3.21 -0.67 8.80
C CYS A 106 -2.41 0.57 9.18
N SER A 107 -3.07 1.71 9.42
CA SER A 107 -2.41 2.94 9.84
C SER A 107 -1.68 2.79 11.16
N SER A 108 -2.28 2.09 12.12
CA SER A 108 -1.66 1.82 13.42
C SER A 108 -0.44 0.93 13.27
N ALA A 109 -0.53 -0.16 12.49
CA ALA A 109 0.56 -1.09 12.29
C ALA A 109 1.71 -0.50 11.46
N TYR A 110 1.41 0.34 10.47
CA TYR A 110 2.42 1.13 9.77
C TYR A 110 3.17 2.04 10.75
N ARG A 111 2.44 2.77 11.61
CA ARG A 111 3.06 3.66 12.61
C ARG A 111 3.95 2.92 13.60
N SER A 112 3.55 1.73 14.05
CA SER A 112 4.38 0.94 14.97
C SER A 112 5.71 0.49 14.37
N ILE A 113 5.78 0.36 13.04
CA ILE A 113 7.03 0.05 12.33
C ILE A 113 7.89 1.31 12.18
N VAL A 114 7.29 2.42 11.73
CA VAL A 114 8.06 3.60 11.30
C VAL A 114 8.32 4.65 12.39
N GLN A 115 7.88 4.42 13.62
CA GLN A 115 8.07 5.33 14.75
C GLN A 115 9.01 4.74 15.80
N SER A 116 9.97 5.54 16.24
CA SER A 116 10.92 5.24 17.32
C SER A 116 10.88 6.38 18.34
N GLU A 117 10.62 6.07 19.62
CA GLU A 117 10.61 7.04 20.73
C GLU A 117 9.83 8.35 20.43
N GLU A 118 8.67 8.22 19.77
CA GLU A 118 7.76 9.30 19.33
C GLU A 118 8.11 10.06 18.04
N LYS A 119 9.28 9.81 17.44
CA LYS A 119 9.68 10.42 16.16
C LYS A 119 9.56 9.40 15.02
N LEU A 120 9.24 9.89 13.82
CA LEU A 120 9.37 9.07 12.61
C LEU A 120 10.85 8.85 12.29
N VAL A 121 11.19 7.63 11.86
CA VAL A 121 12.46 7.37 11.17
C VAL A 121 12.59 8.27 9.94
N ILE A 122 13.82 8.51 9.49
CA ILE A 122 14.09 9.51 8.44
C ILE A 122 13.33 9.20 7.15
N SER A 123 13.36 7.94 6.70
CA SER A 123 12.66 7.50 5.49
C SER A 123 11.16 7.77 5.54
N ALA A 124 10.52 7.52 6.68
CA ALA A 124 9.10 7.77 6.89
C ALA A 124 8.75 9.24 7.06
N SER A 125 9.66 10.05 7.60
CA SER A 125 9.53 11.50 7.61
C SER A 125 9.59 12.06 6.19
N TRP A 126 10.57 11.64 5.38
CA TRP A 126 10.69 12.04 3.98
C TRP A 126 9.54 11.56 3.12
N ALA A 127 9.05 10.33 3.32
CA ALA A 127 7.83 9.83 2.65
C ALA A 127 6.53 10.47 3.17
N LYS A 128 6.57 11.25 4.26
CA LYS A 128 5.45 12.10 4.71
C LYS A 128 5.48 13.47 4.06
N ASP A 129 6.66 13.93 3.68
CA ASP A 129 6.86 15.25 3.11
C ASP A 129 6.26 15.29 1.71
N ASP A 130 5.30 16.19 1.50
CA ASP A 130 4.56 16.27 0.24
C ASP A 130 5.44 16.69 -0.94
N ASP A 131 6.48 17.50 -0.70
CA ASP A 131 7.36 17.99 -1.76
C ASP A 131 8.37 16.92 -2.16
N ILE A 132 8.96 16.20 -1.19
CA ILE A 132 9.81 15.03 -1.47
C ILE A 132 8.98 13.94 -2.15
N SER A 133 7.81 13.63 -1.62
CA SER A 133 6.93 12.58 -2.19
C SER A 133 6.50 12.94 -3.62
N ARG A 134 6.12 14.19 -3.88
CA ARG A 134 5.77 14.66 -5.22
C ARG A 134 6.97 14.60 -6.17
N LEU A 135 8.16 14.99 -5.71
CA LEU A 135 9.38 14.87 -6.49
C LEU A 135 9.63 13.42 -6.90
N LEU A 136 9.72 12.50 -5.93
CA LEU A 136 9.99 11.08 -6.19
C LEU A 136 8.95 10.46 -7.13
N LYS A 137 7.66 10.77 -6.93
CA LYS A 137 6.59 10.28 -7.79
C LYS A 137 6.59 10.88 -9.19
N SER A 138 7.21 12.05 -9.37
CA SER A 138 7.38 12.68 -10.69
C SER A 138 8.55 12.10 -11.48
N LEU A 139 9.45 11.36 -10.82
CA LEU A 139 10.61 10.80 -11.47
C LEU A 139 10.22 9.62 -12.41
N PRO A 140 11.05 9.36 -13.43
CA PRO A 140 10.73 8.40 -14.48
C PRO A 140 10.73 6.96 -13.96
N ASN A 141 11.62 6.66 -13.02
CA ASN A 141 11.70 5.36 -12.33
C ASN A 141 10.39 5.03 -11.58
N TRP A 142 9.76 5.99 -10.91
CA TRP A 142 8.44 5.79 -10.28
C TRP A 142 7.36 5.53 -11.32
N THR A 143 7.31 6.35 -12.37
CA THR A 143 6.31 6.21 -13.45
C THR A 143 6.44 4.86 -14.17
N ASN A 144 7.68 4.43 -14.42
CA ASN A 144 8.01 3.16 -15.03
C ASN A 144 7.68 1.96 -14.13
N MET A 145 7.80 2.13 -12.81
CA MET A 145 7.39 1.13 -11.83
C MET A 145 5.87 0.99 -11.79
N ALA A 146 5.13 2.10 -11.79
CA ALA A 146 3.67 2.09 -11.77
C ALA A 146 3.03 1.47 -13.04
N GLN A 147 3.81 1.17 -14.09
CA GLN A 147 3.35 0.53 -15.31
C GLN A 147 4.01 -0.85 -15.56
N PRO A 148 3.22 -1.92 -15.78
CA PRO A 148 3.75 -3.23 -16.18
C PRO A 148 4.59 -3.14 -17.47
N LYS A 149 5.80 -3.73 -17.46
CA LYS A 149 6.80 -3.68 -18.54
C LYS A 149 6.28 -4.00 -19.95
N GLN A 150 5.19 -4.75 -20.09
CA GLN A 150 4.66 -5.17 -21.39
C GLN A 150 4.09 -4.03 -22.25
N LEU A 151 3.89 -2.84 -21.69
CA LEU A 151 3.36 -1.67 -22.40
C LEU A 151 4.45 -0.66 -22.80
N ARG A 152 5.75 -0.94 -22.54
CA ARG A 152 6.82 0.04 -22.77
C ARG A 152 7.46 -0.07 -24.16
N PRO A 153 7.59 1.04 -24.91
CA PRO A 153 8.54 1.13 -26.02
C PRO A 153 9.96 1.19 -25.46
N LYS A 154 10.83 0.27 -25.89
CA LYS A 154 12.26 0.24 -25.52
C LYS A 154 12.95 1.49 -26.07
N ARG A 155 13.40 2.42 -25.22
CA ARG A 155 14.16 3.61 -25.63
C ARG A 155 15.60 3.51 -25.13
N GLU A 156 16.57 3.69 -26.01
CA GLU A 156 18.01 3.68 -25.68
C GLU A 156 18.41 4.85 -24.78
N GLU A 157 17.63 5.95 -24.76
CA GLU A 157 17.85 7.15 -23.91
C GLU A 157 17.28 7.01 -22.48
N GLU A 158 16.69 5.86 -22.13
CA GLU A 158 16.01 5.66 -20.85
C GLU A 158 17.00 5.59 -19.67
N GLU A 159 18.19 5.05 -19.88
CA GLU A 159 19.22 4.89 -18.84
C GLU A 159 19.82 6.24 -18.37
N ASP A 160 20.05 7.18 -19.29
CA ASP A 160 20.59 8.51 -18.96
C ASP A 160 19.55 9.34 -18.19
N PHE A 161 18.28 9.24 -18.57
CA PHE A 161 17.20 9.93 -17.89
C PHE A 161 16.97 9.38 -16.48
N ILE A 162 17.08 8.06 -16.32
CA ILE A 162 17.05 7.39 -15.01
C ILE A 162 18.25 7.82 -14.15
N ARG A 163 19.46 7.92 -14.71
CA ARG A 163 20.65 8.40 -13.99
C ARG A 163 20.50 9.84 -13.52
N ALA A 164 20.00 10.72 -14.38
CA ALA A 164 19.71 12.11 -14.01
C ALA A 164 18.65 12.22 -12.91
N ALA A 165 17.63 11.35 -12.94
CA ALA A 165 16.62 11.27 -11.89
C ALA A 165 17.22 10.91 -10.53
N PHE A 166 18.14 9.93 -10.47
CA PHE A 166 18.84 9.56 -9.25
C PHE A 166 19.76 10.67 -8.73
N GLY A 167 20.44 11.40 -9.63
CA GLY A 167 21.23 12.56 -9.24
C GLY A 167 20.38 13.62 -8.53
N LYS A 168 19.21 13.94 -9.11
CA LYS A 168 18.25 14.89 -8.54
C LYS A 168 17.67 14.42 -7.20
N GLU A 169 17.33 13.13 -7.10
CA GLU A 169 16.89 12.53 -5.83
C GLU A 169 17.96 12.68 -4.75
N SER A 170 19.19 12.23 -5.02
CA SER A 170 20.30 12.27 -4.08
C SER A 170 20.62 13.69 -3.61
N GLU A 171 20.65 14.66 -4.54
CA GLU A 171 20.86 16.08 -4.23
C GLU A 171 19.84 16.61 -3.22
N VAL A 172 18.55 16.29 -3.42
CA VAL A 172 17.47 16.73 -2.54
C VAL A 172 17.53 16.03 -1.17
N LEU A 173 17.82 14.73 -1.13
CA LEU A 173 17.89 13.99 0.13
C LEU A 173 19.09 14.41 0.97
N ILE A 174 20.27 14.56 0.35
CA ILE A 174 21.49 15.06 1.02
C ILE A 174 21.29 16.51 1.46
N GLY A 175 20.70 17.36 0.60
CA GLY A 175 20.37 18.74 0.94
C GLY A 175 19.45 18.86 2.16
N ASN A 176 18.43 17.98 2.26
CA ASN A 176 17.54 17.94 3.43
C ASN A 176 18.21 17.41 4.70
N LEU A 177 19.16 16.47 4.56
CA LEU A 177 19.92 15.96 5.70
C LEU A 177 20.90 17.01 6.26
N GLY A 178 21.47 17.83 5.38
CA GLY A 178 22.49 18.81 5.73
C GLY A 178 23.75 18.15 6.29
N ASP A 179 24.33 18.75 7.33
CA ASP A 179 25.58 18.25 7.93
C ASP A 179 25.41 17.14 8.96
N LYS A 180 24.18 16.70 9.22
CA LYS A 180 23.86 15.77 10.31
C LYS A 180 24.25 14.34 9.94
N LEU A 181 24.94 13.65 10.84
CA LEU A 181 25.07 12.20 10.78
C LEU A 181 23.74 11.56 11.17
N ILE A 182 23.40 10.47 10.50
CA ILE A 182 22.18 9.71 10.80
C ILE A 182 22.49 8.75 11.94
N PRO A 183 21.79 8.83 13.09
CA PRO A 183 22.02 7.91 14.18
C PRO A 183 21.24 6.60 13.97
N PRO A 184 21.68 5.45 14.53
CA PRO A 184 21.07 4.14 14.26
C PRO A 184 19.59 4.02 14.63
N GLN A 185 19.09 4.80 15.58
CA GLN A 185 17.69 4.79 16.02
C GLN A 185 16.73 5.51 15.04
N ASP A 186 17.28 6.29 14.10
CA ASP A 186 16.52 7.01 13.08
C ASP A 186 16.34 6.17 11.79
N ILE A 187 16.74 4.88 11.82
CA ILE A 187 16.80 3.92 10.69
C ILE A 187 16.02 2.66 11.04
N LEU A 188 15.33 2.07 10.05
CA LEU A 188 14.68 0.77 10.16
C LEU A 188 15.72 -0.35 9.97
N ARG A 189 16.10 -1.00 11.08
CA ARG A 189 17.13 -2.06 11.09
C ARG A 189 16.55 -3.47 11.05
N ASP A 190 15.30 -3.65 11.48
CA ASP A 190 14.67 -4.97 11.45
C ASP A 190 14.17 -5.30 10.04
N VAL A 191 14.82 -6.27 9.40
CA VAL A 191 14.46 -6.78 8.07
C VAL A 191 13.04 -7.37 8.06
N SER A 192 12.57 -7.90 9.19
CA SER A 192 11.19 -8.37 9.35
C SER A 192 10.17 -7.25 9.17
N ASP A 193 10.49 -6.06 9.68
CA ASP A 193 9.61 -4.89 9.57
C ASP A 193 9.61 -4.32 8.15
N LEU A 194 10.76 -4.31 7.47
CA LEU A 194 10.84 -3.98 6.03
C LEU A 194 10.01 -4.95 5.19
N LYS A 195 10.09 -6.25 5.51
CA LYS A 195 9.28 -7.28 4.88
C LYS A 195 7.79 -7.07 5.15
N ALA A 196 7.41 -6.68 6.36
CA ALA A 196 6.03 -6.36 6.72
C ALA A 196 5.51 -5.15 5.90
N LEU A 197 6.29 -4.08 5.77
CA LEU A 197 5.96 -2.93 4.91
C LEU A 197 5.80 -3.32 3.43
N ALA A 198 6.67 -4.21 2.93
CA ALA A 198 6.58 -4.71 1.56
C ALA A 198 5.30 -5.53 1.31
N ASN A 199 4.96 -6.44 2.23
CA ASN A 199 3.71 -7.23 2.13
C ASN A 199 2.48 -6.33 2.30
N MET A 200 2.56 -5.33 3.16
CA MET A 200 1.51 -4.32 3.34
C MET A 200 1.29 -3.52 2.06
N HIS A 201 2.36 -3.12 1.37
CA HIS A 201 2.27 -2.46 0.06
C HIS A 201 1.50 -3.32 -0.96
N GLU A 202 1.92 -4.57 -1.22
CA GLU A 202 1.25 -5.45 -2.19
C GLU A 202 -0.22 -5.68 -1.82
N SER A 203 -0.50 -5.83 -0.53
CA SER A 203 -1.85 -6.07 -0.03
C SER A 203 -2.78 -4.88 -0.20
N LEU A 204 -2.32 -3.68 0.16
CA LEU A 204 -3.14 -2.49 0.07
C LEU A 204 -3.35 -2.02 -1.37
N GLU A 205 -2.34 -2.20 -2.24
CA GLU A 205 -2.50 -1.96 -3.68
C GLU A 205 -3.55 -2.91 -4.28
N TRP A 206 -3.45 -4.20 -3.95
CA TRP A 206 -4.40 -5.21 -4.41
C TRP A 206 -5.82 -4.90 -3.94
N LEU A 207 -6.01 -4.61 -2.64
CA LEU A 207 -7.31 -4.24 -2.08
C LEU A 207 -7.86 -2.99 -2.74
N ALA A 208 -7.06 -1.93 -2.89
CA ALA A 208 -7.48 -0.70 -3.55
C ALA A 208 -7.98 -0.96 -4.98
N GLY A 209 -7.29 -1.82 -5.74
CA GLY A 209 -7.72 -2.23 -7.08
C GLY A 209 -9.07 -2.97 -7.08
N ARG A 210 -9.23 -3.95 -6.19
CA ARG A 210 -10.49 -4.72 -6.02
C ARG A 210 -11.65 -3.82 -5.65
N THR A 211 -11.44 -2.96 -4.65
CA THR A 211 -12.41 -1.99 -4.14
C THR A 211 -12.83 -0.98 -5.23
N LYS A 212 -11.87 -0.40 -5.97
CA LYS A 212 -12.19 0.51 -7.10
C LYS A 212 -13.02 -0.19 -8.19
N SER A 213 -12.64 -1.42 -8.56
CA SER A 213 -13.37 -2.20 -9.56
C SER A 213 -14.79 -2.52 -9.12
N ALA A 214 -14.98 -2.95 -7.87
CA ALA A 214 -16.30 -3.23 -7.32
C ALA A 214 -17.23 -2.01 -7.37
N PHE A 215 -16.71 -0.82 -7.03
CA PHE A 215 -17.53 0.40 -6.98
C PHE A 215 -17.78 1.03 -8.35
N ALA A 216 -16.84 0.90 -9.29
CA ALA A 216 -17.07 1.30 -10.68
C ALA A 216 -18.21 0.49 -11.32
N ASN A 217 -18.33 -0.80 -10.99
CA ASN A 217 -19.42 -1.65 -11.46
C ASN A 217 -20.78 -1.22 -10.89
N LEU A 218 -20.83 -0.74 -9.64
CA LEU A 218 -22.05 -0.16 -9.05
C LEU A 218 -22.53 1.07 -9.82
N SER A 219 -21.62 2.03 -10.11
CA SER A 219 -21.98 3.25 -10.85
C SER A 219 -22.40 2.97 -12.29
N THR A 220 -21.76 1.99 -12.94
CA THR A 220 -22.09 1.61 -14.33
C THR A 220 -23.47 0.94 -14.41
N SER A 221 -23.83 0.13 -13.41
CA SER A 221 -25.16 -0.49 -13.32
C SER A 221 -26.28 0.54 -13.16
N GLN A 222 -25.99 1.76 -12.68
CA GLN A 222 -26.97 2.85 -12.56
C GLN A 222 -27.16 3.63 -13.87
N MET A 223 -26.17 3.63 -14.77
CA MET A 223 -26.17 4.44 -16.00
C MET A 223 -26.80 3.75 -17.21
N LEU A 224 -26.95 2.43 -17.18
CA LEU A 224 -27.48 1.63 -18.31
C LEU A 224 -29.02 1.47 -18.33
N SER A 225 -29.76 2.21 -17.49
CA SER A 225 -31.23 2.21 -17.55
C SER A 225 -31.80 3.45 -18.27
N PRO A 226 -31.93 3.41 -19.61
CA PRO A 226 -32.98 4.13 -20.30
C PRO A 226 -33.98 3.17 -20.98
N ALA A 227 -35.23 3.25 -20.51
CA ALA A 227 -36.45 2.94 -21.26
C ALA A 227 -36.61 1.53 -21.87
N GLN A 228 -36.96 0.53 -21.05
CA GLN A 228 -37.89 -0.52 -21.51
C GLN A 228 -38.87 -0.90 -20.39
N GLU A 229 -40.14 -0.51 -20.58
CA GLU A 229 -41.27 -1.10 -19.88
C GLU A 229 -41.34 -2.59 -20.24
N SER A 230 -40.98 -3.48 -19.30
CA SER A 230 -41.70 -4.73 -19.00
C SER A 230 -40.82 -5.73 -18.22
N HIS A 231 -41.42 -6.23 -17.13
CA HIS A 231 -41.06 -7.44 -16.36
C HIS A 231 -39.75 -7.49 -15.55
N VAL A 232 -39.91 -7.24 -14.24
CA VAL A 232 -39.18 -7.85 -13.10
C VAL A 232 -37.68 -8.04 -13.30
N ASN A 233 -36.93 -6.96 -13.46
CA ASN A 233 -35.49 -6.97 -13.23
C ASN A 233 -35.21 -6.25 -11.90
N MET A 234 -34.32 -6.83 -11.09
CA MET A 234 -33.83 -6.28 -9.83
C MET A 234 -33.07 -4.97 -10.10
N ASP A 235 -33.81 -3.88 -10.32
CA ASP A 235 -33.21 -2.55 -10.38
C ASP A 235 -32.76 -2.17 -8.97
N LEU A 236 -31.44 -2.10 -8.79
CA LEU A 236 -30.84 -1.59 -7.57
C LEU A 236 -31.34 -0.14 -7.38
N PRO A 237 -31.95 0.21 -6.23
CA PRO A 237 -32.36 1.59 -5.99
C PRO A 237 -31.14 2.52 -6.06
N PRO A 238 -31.33 3.80 -6.46
CA PRO A 238 -30.25 4.76 -6.58
C PRO A 238 -29.51 4.84 -5.24
N VAL A 239 -28.23 4.46 -5.27
CA VAL A 239 -27.34 4.45 -4.10
C VAL A 239 -27.00 5.89 -3.74
N SER A 240 -26.91 6.17 -2.44
CA SER A 240 -26.49 7.49 -1.96
C SER A 240 -25.12 7.92 -2.53
N GLU A 241 -25.08 9.10 -3.15
CA GLU A 241 -23.85 9.70 -3.69
C GLU A 241 -22.78 9.88 -2.60
N GLN A 242 -23.20 10.21 -1.37
CA GLN A 242 -22.31 10.35 -0.22
C GLN A 242 -21.62 9.03 0.15
N ILE A 243 -22.33 7.90 0.04
CA ILE A 243 -21.75 6.57 0.29
C ILE A 243 -20.71 6.27 -0.79
N MET A 244 -21.04 6.51 -2.06
CA MET A 244 -20.11 6.30 -3.17
C MET A 244 -18.85 7.17 -3.06
N GLN A 245 -18.99 8.42 -2.62
CA GLN A 245 -17.85 9.29 -2.35
C GLN A 245 -16.97 8.72 -1.23
N THR A 246 -17.57 8.30 -0.11
CA THR A 246 -16.84 7.69 1.02
C THR A 246 -16.07 6.45 0.59
N LEU A 247 -16.71 5.58 -0.20
CA LEU A 247 -16.11 4.38 -0.77
C LEU A 247 -14.92 4.69 -1.70
N SER A 248 -15.04 5.72 -2.54
CA SER A 248 -13.96 6.20 -3.41
C SER A 248 -12.78 6.76 -2.61
N GLU A 249 -13.06 7.54 -1.57
CA GLU A 249 -12.04 8.09 -0.66
C GLU A 249 -11.30 6.99 0.11
N LEU A 250 -12.02 5.97 0.59
CA LEU A 250 -11.42 4.80 1.23
C LEU A 250 -10.51 4.04 0.27
N ALA A 251 -10.98 3.74 -0.94
CA ALA A 251 -10.19 3.08 -1.97
C ALA A 251 -8.91 3.85 -2.34
N LYS A 252 -9.02 5.18 -2.43
CA LYS A 252 -7.87 6.06 -2.65
C LYS A 252 -6.90 6.00 -1.47
N SER A 253 -7.40 6.05 -0.23
CA SER A 253 -6.55 6.04 0.95
C SER A 253 -5.72 4.76 1.13
N PHE A 254 -6.25 3.59 0.70
CA PHE A 254 -5.46 2.36 0.66
C PHE A 254 -4.32 2.43 -0.37
N HIS A 255 -4.62 2.97 -1.56
CA HIS A 255 -3.60 3.17 -2.59
C HIS A 255 -2.52 4.16 -2.14
N ASP A 256 -2.91 5.29 -1.56
CA ASP A 256 -1.97 6.29 -1.03
C ASP A 256 -1.07 5.70 0.07
N MET A 257 -1.62 4.83 0.93
CA MET A 257 -0.85 4.12 1.95
C MET A 257 0.09 3.06 1.36
N ALA A 258 -0.34 2.35 0.31
CA ALA A 258 0.50 1.42 -0.42
C ALA A 258 1.71 2.15 -1.04
N ASP A 259 1.47 3.26 -1.73
CA ASP A 259 2.54 4.10 -2.29
C ASP A 259 3.52 4.57 -1.21
N ARG A 260 2.99 4.96 -0.05
CA ARG A 260 3.80 5.44 1.06
C ARG A 260 4.69 4.35 1.64
N CYS A 261 4.20 3.11 1.73
CA CYS A 261 5.04 1.97 2.12
C CYS A 261 6.19 1.76 1.12
N LEU A 262 5.91 1.85 -0.17
CA LEU A 262 6.94 1.67 -1.21
C LEU A 262 7.98 2.80 -1.19
N LEU A 263 7.55 4.05 -1.01
CA LEU A 263 8.45 5.19 -0.86
C LEU A 263 9.34 5.06 0.38
N VAL A 264 8.78 4.61 1.51
CA VAL A 264 9.58 4.35 2.72
C VAL A 264 10.66 3.32 2.43
N LEU A 265 10.34 2.18 1.81
CA LEU A 265 11.33 1.14 1.49
C LEU A 265 12.44 1.66 0.56
N HIS A 266 12.06 2.42 -0.47
CA HIS A 266 13.01 3.05 -1.37
C HIS A 266 13.96 4.00 -0.64
N LEU A 267 13.40 4.92 0.16
CA LEU A 267 14.16 5.91 0.92
C LEU A 267 15.00 5.26 2.03
N GLU A 268 14.51 4.19 2.64
CA GLU A 268 15.21 3.47 3.70
C GLU A 268 16.55 2.96 3.19
N VAL A 269 16.60 2.37 2.00
CA VAL A 269 17.89 1.95 1.42
C VAL A 269 18.86 3.14 1.26
N ARG A 270 18.38 4.31 0.84
CA ARG A 270 19.22 5.52 0.74
C ARG A 270 19.69 5.99 2.11
N VAL A 271 18.82 5.94 3.12
CA VAL A 271 19.14 6.27 4.52
C VAL A 271 20.22 5.34 5.09
N HIS A 272 20.15 4.03 4.80
CA HIS A 272 21.22 3.08 5.14
C HIS A 272 22.54 3.45 4.46
N CYS A 273 22.52 3.76 3.16
CA CYS A 273 23.72 4.25 2.45
C CYS A 273 24.29 5.51 3.12
N PHE A 274 23.46 6.50 3.43
CA PHE A 274 23.89 7.74 4.07
C PHE A 274 24.45 7.52 5.48
N HIS A 275 23.85 6.62 6.26
CA HIS A 275 24.30 6.28 7.60
C HIS A 275 25.75 5.75 7.61
N TYR A 276 26.07 4.85 6.68
CA TYR A 276 27.38 4.22 6.63
C TYR A 276 28.42 5.02 5.83
N LEU A 277 28.01 5.72 4.75
CA LEU A 277 28.94 6.37 3.82
C LEU A 277 29.27 7.83 4.16
N ILE A 278 28.35 8.60 4.77
CA ILE A 278 28.64 10.00 5.13
C ILE A 278 29.78 10.11 6.15
N PRO A 279 29.85 9.30 7.23
CA PRO A 279 30.99 9.31 8.15
C PRO A 279 32.32 9.10 7.41
N LEU A 280 32.38 8.13 6.49
CA LEU A 280 33.58 7.84 5.70
C LEU A 280 34.04 9.03 4.84
N ALA A 281 33.09 9.71 4.20
CA ALA A 281 33.38 10.89 3.40
C ALA A 281 33.88 12.07 4.25
N LYS A 282 33.37 12.23 5.47
CA LYS A 282 33.75 13.32 6.38
C LYS A 282 35.07 13.07 7.12
N GLU A 283 35.38 11.81 7.44
CA GLU A 283 36.57 11.45 8.21
C GLU A 283 37.84 11.24 7.35
N GLY A 284 37.74 11.34 6.02
CA GLY A 284 38.89 11.42 5.11
C GLY A 284 39.75 10.15 4.99
N ASN A 285 39.41 9.07 5.68
CA ASN A 285 40.20 7.83 5.72
C ASN A 285 40.10 6.95 4.47
N TYR A 286 39.24 7.27 3.50
CA TYR A 286 39.08 6.48 2.27
C TYR A 286 40.37 6.41 1.45
N ALA A 287 41.23 7.45 1.53
CA ALA A 287 42.50 7.50 0.82
C ALA A 287 43.60 6.61 1.43
N ILE A 288 43.45 6.13 2.67
CA ILE A 288 44.48 5.33 3.37
C ILE A 288 44.32 3.83 3.09
N VAL A 289 43.12 3.39 2.67
CA VAL A 289 42.83 1.97 2.32
C VAL A 289 43.26 1.62 0.89
N ALA A 290 43.63 2.62 0.08
CA ALA A 290 44.28 2.40 -1.22
C ALA A 290 45.80 2.12 -1.09
N ASN A 291 46.29 1.77 0.10
CA ASN A 291 47.60 1.17 0.24
C ASN A 291 47.47 -0.32 -0.12
N VAL A 292 47.93 -0.67 -1.32
CA VAL A 292 47.76 -1.95 -2.03
C VAL A 292 48.23 -3.20 -1.25
N GLU A 293 48.79 -3.02 -0.05
CA GLU A 293 49.33 -4.08 0.80
C GLU A 293 48.41 -4.51 1.96
N SER A 294 47.34 -3.77 2.28
CA SER A 294 46.33 -4.17 3.29
C SER A 294 44.97 -4.42 2.63
N MET A 295 44.60 -5.68 2.42
CA MET A 295 43.33 -6.11 1.81
C MET A 295 42.08 -5.93 2.70
N ASP A 296 42.16 -5.11 3.77
CA ASP A 296 41.08 -4.99 4.73
C ASP A 296 40.09 -3.91 4.29
N TYR A 297 38.91 -4.32 3.83
CA TYR A 297 37.80 -3.42 3.53
C TYR A 297 37.39 -2.64 4.78
N ASP A 298 36.93 -1.39 4.59
CA ASP A 298 36.39 -0.60 5.69
C ASP A 298 35.20 -1.33 6.36
N PRO A 299 35.19 -1.49 7.69
CA PRO A 299 34.11 -2.19 8.39
C PRO A 299 32.71 -1.61 8.16
N LEU A 300 32.57 -0.31 7.91
CA LEU A 300 31.28 0.32 7.60
C LEU A 300 30.79 -0.07 6.20
N VAL A 301 31.69 -0.24 5.23
CA VAL A 301 31.35 -0.75 3.88
C VAL A 301 30.90 -2.21 3.95
N VAL A 302 31.58 -3.04 4.76
CA VAL A 302 31.16 -4.43 4.97
C VAL A 302 29.79 -4.51 5.64
N LYS A 303 29.53 -3.69 6.67
CA LYS A 303 28.22 -3.61 7.32
C LYS A 303 27.12 -3.17 6.37
N LEU A 304 27.36 -2.11 5.59
CA LEU A 304 26.42 -1.65 4.57
C LEU A 304 26.08 -2.76 3.58
N ASN A 305 27.08 -3.46 3.04
CA ASN A 305 26.84 -4.54 2.07
C ASN A 305 25.99 -5.67 2.68
N ASN A 306 26.22 -6.03 3.93
CA ASN A 306 25.42 -7.03 4.64
C ASN A 306 23.97 -6.57 4.85
N ASP A 307 23.78 -5.31 5.28
CA ASP A 307 22.46 -4.73 5.50
C ASP A 307 21.67 -4.67 4.18
N ILE A 308 22.28 -4.16 3.11
CA ILE A 308 21.67 -4.09 1.77
C ILE A 308 21.34 -5.49 1.23
N SER A 309 22.24 -6.46 1.40
CA SER A 309 22.00 -7.84 0.94
C SER A 309 20.80 -8.47 1.66
N ALA A 310 20.68 -8.26 2.99
CA ALA A 310 19.55 -8.76 3.76
C ALA A 310 18.23 -8.06 3.37
N MET A 311 18.28 -6.76 3.09
CA MET A 311 17.16 -5.98 2.57
C MET A 311 16.72 -6.47 1.19
N GLU A 312 17.65 -6.74 0.27
CA GLU A 312 17.39 -7.27 -1.06
C GLU A 312 16.70 -8.63 -1.00
N GLU A 313 17.21 -9.56 -0.19
CA GLU A 313 16.64 -10.89 -0.03
C GLU A 313 15.18 -10.81 0.45
N ALA A 314 14.93 -10.01 1.50
CA ALA A 314 13.61 -9.86 2.08
C ALA A 314 12.60 -9.21 1.10
N MET A 315 13.02 -8.15 0.40
CA MET A 315 12.15 -7.44 -0.53
C MET A 315 11.90 -8.21 -1.82
N SER A 316 12.89 -8.95 -2.33
CA SER A 316 12.73 -9.81 -3.52
C SER A 316 11.68 -10.90 -3.31
N ALA A 317 11.61 -11.45 -2.09
CA ALA A 317 10.60 -12.43 -1.71
C ALA A 317 9.19 -11.85 -1.54
N SER A 318 9.08 -10.55 -1.27
CA SER A 318 7.81 -9.89 -0.94
C SER A 318 7.21 -9.05 -2.07
N LEU A 319 8.02 -8.41 -2.90
CA LEU A 319 7.58 -7.43 -3.90
C LEU A 319 7.60 -7.97 -5.33
N GLN A 320 6.73 -7.43 -6.18
CA GLN A 320 6.82 -7.68 -7.62
C GLN A 320 8.12 -7.11 -8.20
N GLN A 321 8.63 -7.73 -9.25
CA GLN A 321 9.98 -7.45 -9.79
C GLN A 321 10.21 -5.98 -10.14
N HIS A 322 9.21 -5.29 -10.69
CA HIS A 322 9.35 -3.89 -11.09
C HIS A 322 9.39 -2.92 -9.90
N LYS A 323 8.74 -3.27 -8.78
CA LYS A 323 8.78 -2.53 -7.51
C LYS A 323 10.09 -2.76 -6.77
N PHE A 324 10.54 -4.02 -6.75
CA PHE A 324 11.88 -4.38 -6.28
C PHE A 324 12.94 -3.59 -7.05
N GLN A 325 12.84 -3.55 -8.38
CA GLN A 325 13.73 -2.73 -9.20
C GLN A 325 13.63 -1.26 -8.83
N TYR A 326 12.46 -0.66 -8.67
CA TYR A 326 12.38 0.74 -8.24
C TYR A 326 13.15 1.04 -6.93
N ILE A 327 13.18 0.11 -5.97
CA ILE A 327 13.93 0.26 -4.72
C ILE A 327 15.45 0.11 -4.96
N PHE A 328 15.88 -0.86 -5.78
CA PHE A 328 17.29 -1.24 -5.92
C PHE A 328 17.98 -0.74 -7.21
N GLU A 329 17.24 -0.23 -8.17
CA GLU A 329 17.74 0.36 -9.41
C GLU A 329 18.39 1.71 -9.08
N GLY A 330 19.58 1.95 -9.66
CA GLY A 330 20.45 3.07 -9.29
C GLY A 330 21.49 2.76 -8.20
N GLN A 331 21.46 1.58 -7.60
CA GLN A 331 22.46 1.13 -6.62
C GLN A 331 23.76 0.61 -7.22
N SER A 332 24.12 1.05 -8.43
CA SER A 332 25.53 1.01 -8.75
C SER A 332 26.21 1.96 -7.75
N LEU A 333 26.95 1.35 -6.84
CA LEU A 333 27.94 1.90 -5.89
C LEU A 333 28.62 3.23 -6.32
N PRO A 334 28.87 3.52 -7.62
CA PRO A 334 29.44 4.79 -8.03
C PRO A 334 28.57 6.04 -7.77
N LEU A 335 27.26 5.95 -7.53
CA LEU A 335 26.42 7.17 -7.35
C LEU A 335 26.48 7.75 -5.93
N CYS A 336 26.68 6.93 -4.89
CA CYS A 336 26.90 7.44 -3.53
C CYS A 336 28.30 8.04 -3.36
N LEU A 337 29.27 7.60 -4.17
CA LEU A 337 30.63 8.16 -4.23
C LEU A 337 30.79 9.25 -5.32
N GLY A 338 29.87 9.33 -6.27
CA GLY A 338 29.94 10.18 -7.47
C GLY A 338 29.42 11.61 -7.28
N ALA A 339 28.90 11.96 -6.10
CA ALA A 339 28.63 13.36 -5.72
C ALA A 339 29.89 14.10 -5.23
N GLY A 340 31.07 13.48 -5.35
CA GLY A 340 32.37 14.09 -5.14
C GLY A 340 33.03 14.52 -6.46
N GLY A 341 32.42 15.46 -7.18
CA GLY A 341 33.09 16.24 -8.24
C GLY A 341 34.17 17.20 -7.71
N TYR A 342 34.59 17.02 -6.46
CA TYR A 342 35.75 17.63 -5.82
C TYR A 342 36.43 16.53 -4.98
N PHE A 343 37.09 15.60 -5.67
CA PHE A 343 38.18 14.78 -5.11
C PHE A 343 39.30 14.73 -6.14
#